data_AF-A0A537D6V2-F1
#
_entry.id   AF-A0A537D6V2-F1
#
_cell.length_a   1.000
_cell.length_b   1.000
_cell.length_c   1.000
_cell.angle_alpha   90.00
_cell.angle_beta   90.00
_cell.angle_gamma   90.00
#
_symmetry.space_group_name_H-M   'P 1'
#
loop_
_entity.id
_entity.type
_entity.pdbx_description
1 polymer ?
#
loop_
_entity_poly.entity_id
_entity_poly.type
_entity_poly.pdbx_seq_one_letter_code
_entity_poly.pdbx_strand_id
1 'polypeptide(L)' 'RGKPTEIDHLNGFVVRKGEGLGVPTPANRVLLALVKLLEERGSPRG' A
#
# COMPACT_ATOMS: atom_id res chain seq x y z
N ARG A 1 9.48 -0.79 -15.66
CA ARG A 1 8.84 -2.05 -15.23
C ARG A 1 8.45 -1.88 -13.76
N GLY A 2 7.16 -1.69 -13.49
CA GLY A 2 6.55 -1.61 -12.18
C GLY A 2 6.54 -3.01 -11.62
N LYS A 3 7.64 -3.35 -10.94
CA LYS A 3 7.72 -4.61 -10.22
C LYS A 3 6.84 -4.49 -8.97
N PRO A 4 6.19 -5.58 -8.54
CA PRO A 4 5.52 -5.60 -7.26
C PRO A 4 6.47 -5.15 -6.14
N THR A 5 6.01 -4.26 -5.28
CA THR A 5 6.69 -3.86 -4.04
C THR A 5 6.14 -4.67 -2.87
N GLU A 6 6.83 -4.63 -1.74
CA GLU A 6 6.39 -5.30 -0.50
C GLU A 6 5.36 -4.46 0.30
N ILE A 7 4.77 -3.42 -0.31
CA ILE A 7 3.95 -2.41 0.39
C ILE A 7 2.74 -3.02 1.13
N ASP A 8 2.15 -4.09 0.60
CA ASP A 8 1.00 -4.78 1.21
C ASP A 8 1.36 -5.53 2.50
N HIS A 9 2.61 -5.98 2.60
CA HIS A 9 3.14 -6.66 3.77
C HIS A 9 3.65 -5.67 4.82
N LEU A 10 4.05 -4.46 4.41
CA LEU A 10 4.48 -3.40 5.31
C LEU A 10 3.31 -2.51 5.75
N ASN A 11 2.99 -1.49 4.94
CA ASN A 11 1.94 -0.53 5.26
C ASN A 11 0.56 -1.21 5.26
N GLY A 12 0.34 -2.17 4.36
CA GLY A 12 -0.90 -2.96 4.36
C GLY A 12 -1.10 -3.77 5.64
N PHE A 13 -0.03 -4.30 6.25
CA PHE A 13 -0.12 -4.97 7.56
C PHE A 13 -0.53 -3.98 8.67
N VAL A 14 0.11 -2.81 8.71
CA VAL A 14 -0.20 -1.78 9.71
C VAL A 14 -1.65 -1.30 9.59
N VAL A 15 -2.15 -1.10 8.37
CA VAL A 15 -3.56 -0.72 8.13
C VAL A 15 -4.51 -1.79 8.65
N ARG A 16 -4.34 -3.06 8.26
CA ARG A 16 -5.20 -4.16 8.71
C ARG A 16 -5.18 -4.32 10.23
N LYS A 17 -4.01 -4.20 10.85
CA LYS A 17 -3.87 -4.28 12.32
C LYS A 17 -4.53 -3.08 13.01
N GLY A 18 -4.39 -1.87 12.46
CA GLY A 18 -5.02 -0.67 12.98
C GLY A 18 -6.55 -0.73 12.93
N GLU A 19 -7.11 -1.22 11.82
CA GLU A 19 -8.55 -1.47 11.67
C GLU A 19 -9.07 -2.44 12.73
N GLY A 20 -8.37 -3.57 12.96
CA GLY A 20 -8.75 -4.54 13.97
C GLY A 20 -8.67 -4.02 15.42
N LEU A 21 -7.88 -2.97 15.67
CA LEU A 21 -7.70 -2.36 16.99
C LEU A 21 -8.45 -1.03 17.16
N GLY A 22 -9.16 -0.55 16.14
CA GLY A 22 -9.80 0.77 16.15
C GLY A 22 -8.82 1.95 16.18
N VAL A 23 -7.56 1.74 15.77
CA VAL A 23 -6.51 2.78 15.75
C VAL A 23 -6.39 3.35 14.32
N PRO A 24 -6.61 4.66 14.13
CA PRO A 24 -6.42 5.29 12.82
C PRO A 24 -4.97 5.23 12.34
N THR A 25 -4.76 4.80 11.09
CA THR A 25 -3.42 4.73 10.45
C THR A 25 -3.36 5.57 9.16
N PRO A 26 -3.65 6.89 9.21
CA PRO A 26 -3.82 7.71 8.00
C PRO A 26 -2.56 7.76 7.12
N ALA A 27 -1.38 7.91 7.72
CA ALA A 27 -0.12 7.94 6.98
C ALA A 27 0.14 6.63 6.20
N ASN A 28 -0.08 5.47 6.84
CA ASN A 28 0.10 4.16 6.20
C ASN A 28 -0.89 3.96 5.05
N ARG A 29 -2.13 4.45 5.17
CA ARG A 29 -3.12 4.40 4.07
C ARG A 29 -2.69 5.23 2.86
N VAL A 30 -2.20 6.45 3.10
CA VAL A 30 -1.72 7.33 2.02
C VAL A 30 -0.51 6.71 1.33
N LEU A 31 0.48 6.22 2.09
CA LEU A 31 1.67 5.57 1.53
C LEU A 31 1.30 4.33 0.71
N LEU A 32 0.41 3.49 1.23
CA LEU A 32 -0.08 2.31 0.53
C LEU A 32 -0.72 2.69 -0.81
N ALA A 33 -1.61 3.69 -0.82
CA ALA A 33 -2.29 4.14 -2.04
C ALA A 33 -1.32 4.73 -3.08
N LEU A 34 -0.38 5.58 -2.65
CA LEU A 34 0.58 6.19 -3.57
C LEU A 34 1.51 5.16 -4.21
N VAL A 35 2.00 4.18 -3.45
CA VAL A 35 2.88 3.14 -3.99
C VAL A 35 2.11 2.23 -4.96
N LYS A 36 0.85 1.88 -4.66
CA LYS A 36 0.00 1.12 -5.59
C LYS A 36 -0.19 1.84 -6.93
N LEU A 37 -0.43 3.16 -6.90
CA LEU A 37 -0.52 3.97 -8.13
C LEU A 37 0.79 3.98 -8.93
N LEU A 38 1.94 3.94 -8.25
CA LEU A 38 3.25 3.88 -8.93
C LEU A 38 3.52 2.49 -9.52
N GLU A 39 3.14 1.41 -8.83
CA GLU A 39 3.20 0.03 -9.34
C GLU A 39 2.39 -0.10 -10.64
N GLU A 40 1.16 0.41 -10.65
CA GLU A 40 0.26 0.41 -11.80
C GLU A 40 0.84 1.19 -12.99
N ARG A 41 1.41 2.38 -12.75
CA ARG A 41 2.05 3.19 -13.80
C ARG A 41 3.28 2.54 -14.40
N GLY A 42 4.04 1.80 -13.59
CA GLY A 42 5.25 1.13 -14.04
C GLY A 42 4.99 -0.18 -14.77
N SER A 43 3.87 -0.85 -14.49
CA SER A 43 3.47 -2.09 -15.16
C SER A 43 3.24 -1.77 -16.65
N PRO A 44 3.89 -2.48 -17.59
CA PRO A 44 3.54 -2.34 -19.00
C PRO A 44 2.06 -2.71 -19.09
N ARG A 45 1.21 -1.72 -19.38
CA ARG A 45 -0.14 -2.02 -19.86
C ARG A 45 0.08 -2.94 -21.06
N GLY A 46 -0.49 -4.15 -20.98
CA GLY A 46 -0.63 -5.01 -22.15
C GLY A 46 -1.36 -4.26 -23.26
#